data_AF-A0A370FUW0-F1
#
_entry.id   AF-A0A370FUW0-F1
#
_cell.length_a   1.000
_cell.length_b   1.000
_cell.length_c   1.000
_cell.angle_alpha   90.00
_cell.angle_beta   90.00
_cell.angle_gamma   90.00
#
_symmetry.space_group_name_H-M   'P 1'
#
loop_
_entity.id
_entity.type
_entity.pdbx_description
1 polymer ?
#
loop_
_entity_poly.entity_id
_entity_poly.type
_entity_poly.pdbx_seq_one_letter_code
_entity_poly.pdbx_strand_id
1 'polypeptide(L)'
;MAQRFWPMPESAFTLSSGFGQRWGSLHAGQDFAAPDGTPFYACQGGTVLYIGPADGYGQWIVLDHSDADGSGVTEYGHMWNAFATGLKVGDRVEAGQLIGYVGSNGQSTGPHLHLAVMPRGYSPGAKIDPLPWLAGAAYPGESPRPPEDRMTLFGVDISNWQQGLDLDQAAREDFRAVIAKVSEGSGFRDQTWPGFRDAARAAGLPVMGYHYLRAGDPIELQADLFVNHLGDRSIPAMIDAESGSGGVAEIRAFRDAVERRGVRVALLYLPRWYWSGHIGSPDLSGLPPLMASSYGTDQPGYASVLYPGDEATGWAGYGGLDVAILQFTQRANVAGKQIDSWAFRGNESQLRALFGAPIEEDEMTEEDRKMLRAVYEALCKPRPSLVKGSAAQLDAATFVQFTDAATYRTERAVAEIAQTVARIEQNQGGK
;
A
#
# COMPACT_ATOMS: atom_id res chain seq x y z
N MET A 1 14.03 13.18 9.44
CA MET A 1 13.19 13.65 10.57
C MET A 1 12.82 12.44 11.40
N ALA A 2 12.61 12.58 12.70
CA ALA A 2 12.13 11.47 13.52
C ALA A 2 10.74 11.01 13.04
N GLN A 3 10.53 9.70 13.00
CA GLN A 3 9.30 9.11 12.50
C GLN A 3 8.15 9.36 13.48
N ARG A 4 7.03 9.85 12.96
CA ARG A 4 5.78 10.05 13.73
C ARG A 4 4.70 9.10 13.26
N PHE A 5 3.82 8.78 14.18
CA PHE A 5 2.62 7.99 13.94
C PHE A 5 1.37 8.74 14.38
N TRP A 6 0.25 8.50 13.71
CA TRP A 6 -1.06 8.72 14.27
C TRP A 6 -1.26 7.84 15.52
N PRO A 7 -2.15 8.21 16.44
CA PRO A 7 -2.30 7.45 17.68
C PRO A 7 -3.09 6.15 17.52
N MET A 8 -3.82 5.93 16.41
CA MET A 8 -4.66 4.76 16.15
C MET A 8 -4.73 4.50 14.63
N PRO A 9 -5.04 3.28 14.15
CA PRO A 9 -5.27 3.01 12.72
C PRO A 9 -6.34 3.94 12.14
N GLU A 10 -6.23 4.32 10.86
CA GLU A 10 -7.17 5.26 10.21
C GLU A 10 -8.63 4.81 10.33
N SER A 11 -8.86 3.51 10.16
CA SER A 11 -10.20 2.90 10.25
C SER A 11 -10.75 2.79 11.67
N ALA A 12 -9.94 3.04 12.70
CA ALA A 12 -10.29 2.79 14.09
C ALA A 12 -10.93 4.01 14.79
N PHE A 13 -10.86 5.21 14.20
CA PHE A 13 -11.34 6.42 14.86
C PHE A 13 -12.06 7.39 13.92
N THR A 14 -12.76 8.34 14.53
CA THR A 14 -13.27 9.56 13.89
C THR A 14 -12.80 10.78 14.68
N LEU A 15 -12.46 11.86 13.99
CA LEU A 15 -12.12 13.12 14.66
C LEU A 15 -13.40 13.73 15.24
N SER A 16 -13.50 13.85 16.55
CA SER A 16 -14.73 14.28 17.22
C SER A 16 -14.68 15.72 17.72
N SER A 17 -13.59 16.13 18.38
CA SER A 17 -13.43 17.50 18.88
C SER A 17 -12.01 18.02 18.68
N GLY A 18 -11.88 19.12 17.94
CA GLY A 18 -10.59 19.70 17.59
C GLY A 18 -10.00 20.62 18.65
N PHE A 19 -8.73 20.96 18.45
CA PHE A 19 -8.03 21.97 19.24
C PHE A 19 -8.67 23.35 19.03
N GLY A 20 -8.88 24.10 20.11
CA GLY A 20 -9.36 25.48 20.02
C GLY A 20 -10.39 25.89 21.07
N GLN A 21 -10.83 27.14 20.99
CA GLN A 21 -11.73 27.73 21.98
C GLN A 21 -13.15 27.16 21.86
N ARG A 22 -13.66 26.54 22.93
CA ARG A 22 -15.05 26.05 23.02
C ARG A 22 -15.69 26.47 24.34
N TRP A 23 -16.88 27.08 24.26
CA TRP A 23 -17.70 27.48 25.41
C TRP A 23 -16.93 28.25 26.51
N GLY A 24 -16.01 29.13 26.11
CA GLY A 24 -15.22 29.94 27.05
C GLY A 24 -13.98 29.27 27.63
N SER A 25 -13.66 28.02 27.25
CA SER A 25 -12.41 27.34 27.62
C SER A 25 -11.65 26.84 26.39
N LEU A 26 -10.33 26.79 26.47
CA LEU A 26 -9.48 26.20 25.42
C LEU A 26 -9.53 24.68 25.51
N HIS A 27 -9.93 24.01 24.43
CA HIS A 27 -9.65 22.60 24.26
C HIS A 27 -8.22 22.42 23.76
N ALA A 28 -7.34 22.01 24.67
CA ALA A 28 -5.90 21.96 24.42
C ALA A 28 -5.44 20.62 23.85
N GLY A 29 -6.21 20.03 22.93
CA GLY A 29 -5.86 18.78 22.28
C GLY A 29 -6.84 18.42 21.17
N GLN A 30 -6.65 17.24 20.59
CA GLN A 30 -7.51 16.64 19.60
C GLN A 30 -8.14 15.36 20.18
N ASP A 31 -9.45 15.25 20.07
CA ASP A 31 -10.21 14.08 20.49
C ASP A 31 -10.42 13.14 19.30
N PHE A 32 -10.04 11.87 19.49
CA PHE A 32 -10.17 10.77 18.54
C PHE A 32 -11.22 9.79 19.07
N ALA A 33 -12.46 9.91 18.62
CA ALA A 33 -13.54 9.03 19.05
C ALA A 33 -13.40 7.64 18.44
N ALA A 34 -13.42 6.62 19.29
CA ALA A 34 -13.27 5.22 18.94
C ALA A 34 -13.99 4.34 19.98
N PRO A 35 -14.38 3.10 19.65
CA PRO A 35 -14.96 2.18 20.63
C PRO A 35 -14.10 2.03 21.90
N ASP A 36 -14.77 1.84 23.04
CA ASP A 36 -14.08 1.56 24.31
C ASP A 36 -13.19 0.32 24.19
N GLY A 37 -11.97 0.39 24.72
CA GLY A 37 -10.98 -0.68 24.59
C GLY A 37 -10.18 -0.70 23.29
N THR A 38 -10.45 0.20 22.33
CA THR A 38 -9.64 0.32 21.09
C THR A 38 -8.16 0.61 21.43
N PRO A 39 -7.17 -0.14 20.89
CA PRO A 39 -5.76 0.10 21.17
C PRO A 39 -5.27 1.45 20.60
N PHE A 40 -4.42 2.16 21.35
CA PHE A 40 -3.73 3.36 20.88
C PHE A 40 -2.21 3.31 21.15
N TYR A 41 -1.48 4.04 20.32
CA TYR A 41 -0.04 3.89 20.10
C TYR A 41 0.70 5.22 20.30
N ALA A 42 2.00 5.14 20.59
CA ALA A 42 2.86 6.31 20.77
C ALA A 42 3.06 7.06 19.44
N CYS A 43 2.68 8.33 19.39
CA CYS A 43 2.81 9.14 18.16
C CYS A 43 4.28 9.44 17.81
N GLN A 44 5.20 9.36 18.77
CA GLN A 44 6.64 9.58 18.59
C GLN A 44 7.39 8.81 19.69
N GLY A 45 8.61 8.35 19.41
CA GLY A 45 9.44 7.64 20.38
C GLY A 45 9.83 8.54 21.54
N GLY A 46 9.91 7.99 22.75
CA GLY A 46 10.16 8.81 23.93
C GLY A 46 10.24 8.02 25.23
N THR A 47 10.36 8.75 26.34
CA THR A 47 10.42 8.18 27.69
C THR A 47 9.15 8.55 28.45
N VAL A 48 8.56 7.60 29.18
CA VAL A 48 7.37 7.85 30.00
C VAL A 48 7.72 8.82 31.12
N LEU A 49 7.21 10.05 31.01
CA LEU A 49 7.40 11.12 31.98
C LEU A 49 6.38 11.02 33.12
N TYR A 50 5.12 10.76 32.78
CA TYR A 50 4.03 10.54 33.74
C TYR A 50 3.09 9.44 33.25
N ILE A 51 2.51 8.68 34.18
CA ILE A 51 1.52 7.64 33.90
C ILE A 51 0.61 7.46 35.12
N GLY A 52 -0.70 7.31 34.90
CA GLY A 52 -1.69 7.08 35.96
C GLY A 52 -2.71 8.21 36.12
N PRO A 53 -3.29 8.42 37.32
CA PRO A 53 -4.36 9.39 37.54
C PRO A 53 -3.96 10.84 37.25
N ALA A 54 -4.85 11.59 36.60
CA ALA A 54 -4.67 13.01 36.33
C ALA A 54 -6.02 13.75 36.31
N ASP A 55 -6.02 14.95 36.90
CA ASP A 55 -7.22 15.78 36.98
C ASP A 55 -7.71 16.18 35.57
N GLY A 56 -9.01 16.16 35.35
CA GLY A 56 -9.63 16.32 34.03
C GLY A 56 -9.52 15.10 33.10
N TYR A 57 -8.40 14.37 33.12
CA TYR A 57 -8.12 13.25 32.23
C TYR A 57 -8.63 11.89 32.73
N GLY A 58 -8.89 11.77 34.03
CA GLY A 58 -9.12 10.47 34.67
C GLY A 58 -7.80 9.74 34.84
N GLN A 59 -7.29 9.15 33.76
CA GLN A 59 -5.92 8.67 33.68
C GLN A 59 -5.26 9.10 32.36
N TRP A 60 -3.93 9.19 32.38
CA TRP A 60 -3.14 9.59 31.24
C TRP A 60 -1.79 8.87 31.14
N ILE A 61 -1.15 9.02 29.99
CA ILE A 61 0.27 8.74 29.75
C ILE A 61 0.89 9.99 29.14
N VAL A 62 2.08 10.38 29.61
CA VAL A 62 2.84 11.53 29.09
C VAL A 62 4.21 11.04 28.64
N LEU A 63 4.58 11.32 27.40
CA LEU A 63 5.85 10.90 26.80
C LEU A 63 6.74 12.10 26.51
N ASP A 64 7.94 12.11 27.07
CA ASP A 64 8.99 13.09 26.74
C ASP A 64 9.84 12.57 25.58
N HIS A 65 9.88 13.33 24.49
CA HIS A 65 10.59 12.97 23.28
C HIS A 65 11.94 13.67 23.26
N SER A 66 13.02 12.89 23.24
CA SER A 66 14.37 13.45 23.20
C SER A 66 14.64 14.13 21.85
N ASP A 67 15.72 14.90 21.77
CA ASP A 67 16.15 15.52 20.50
C ASP A 67 16.41 14.49 19.40
N ALA A 68 16.89 13.30 19.78
CA ALA A 68 17.07 12.18 18.84
C ALA A 68 15.73 11.65 18.29
N ASP A 69 14.64 11.83 19.03
CA ASP A 69 13.29 11.41 18.64
C ASP A 69 12.47 12.56 18.05
N GLY A 70 13.05 13.74 17.82
CA GLY A 70 12.37 14.88 17.19
C GLY A 70 11.84 15.94 18.16
N SER A 71 12.21 15.86 19.44
CA SER A 71 11.88 16.80 20.53
C SER A 71 10.37 16.95 20.81
N GLY A 72 10.04 17.37 22.03
CA GLY A 72 8.67 17.71 22.41
C GLY A 72 8.07 16.75 23.45
N VAL A 73 6.79 16.92 23.76
CA VAL A 73 6.06 16.07 24.69
C VAL A 73 4.66 15.78 24.15
N THR A 74 4.17 14.56 24.33
CA THR A 74 2.79 14.17 24.03
C THR A 74 2.04 13.69 25.28
N GLU A 75 0.76 14.03 25.39
CA GLU A 75 -0.15 13.55 26.44
C GLU A 75 -1.30 12.75 25.82
N TYR A 76 -1.61 11.59 26.40
CA TYR A 76 -2.67 10.66 25.98
C TYR A 76 -3.67 10.51 27.12
N GLY A 77 -4.95 10.78 26.87
CA GLY A 77 -5.97 10.96 27.90
C GLY A 77 -7.18 10.00 27.84
N HIS A 78 -7.92 9.94 28.95
CA HIS A 78 -9.23 9.29 29.11
C HIS A 78 -9.29 7.75 29.18
N MET A 79 -8.15 7.07 29.25
CA MET A 79 -8.10 5.62 29.47
C MET A 79 -8.63 5.21 30.86
N TRP A 80 -9.15 3.98 30.95
CA TRP A 80 -9.55 3.37 32.22
C TRP A 80 -8.36 2.94 33.07
N ASN A 81 -7.35 2.34 32.45
CA ASN A 81 -6.16 1.82 33.09
C ASN A 81 -4.91 2.14 32.26
N ALA A 82 -4.16 3.16 32.67
CA ALA A 82 -2.93 3.58 32.02
C ALA A 82 -1.81 2.52 32.12
N PHE A 83 -1.90 1.59 33.07
CA PHE A 83 -0.89 0.53 33.30
C PHE A 83 -1.21 -0.78 32.54
N ALA A 84 -2.25 -0.81 31.70
CA ALA A 84 -2.72 -2.02 31.03
C ALA A 84 -1.66 -2.71 30.14
N THR A 85 -0.66 -1.97 29.67
CA THR A 85 0.46 -2.47 28.86
C THR A 85 1.71 -2.82 29.68
N GLY A 86 1.69 -2.59 31.01
CA GLY A 86 2.83 -2.80 31.89
C GLY A 86 3.85 -1.66 31.93
N LEU A 87 3.58 -0.54 31.23
CA LEU A 87 4.42 0.66 31.25
C LEU A 87 4.50 1.30 32.65
N LYS A 88 5.67 1.85 32.97
CA LYS A 88 5.94 2.63 34.18
C LYS A 88 6.77 3.88 33.85
N VAL A 89 6.77 4.85 34.77
CA VAL A 89 7.62 6.05 34.67
C VAL A 89 9.08 5.63 34.41
N GLY A 90 9.71 6.28 33.45
CA GLY A 90 11.10 6.01 33.03
C GLY A 90 11.24 4.94 31.95
N ASP A 91 10.19 4.20 31.60
CA ASP A 91 10.26 3.27 30.47
C ASP A 91 10.43 4.02 29.15
N ARG A 92 11.24 3.44 28.26
CA ARG A 92 11.41 3.91 26.89
C ARG A 92 10.34 3.26 26.01
N VAL A 93 9.75 4.03 25.10
CA VAL A 93 8.80 3.55 24.09
C VAL A 93 9.25 3.97 22.69
N GLU A 94 9.00 3.11 21.71
CA GLU A 94 9.24 3.39 20.30
C GLU A 94 8.04 4.09 19.65
N ALA A 95 8.27 4.84 18.56
CA ALA A 95 7.17 5.42 17.78
C ALA A 95 6.32 4.28 17.18
N GLY A 96 4.99 4.38 17.28
CA GLY A 96 4.07 3.33 16.85
C GLY A 96 3.94 2.15 17.83
N GLN A 97 4.60 2.19 18.99
CA GLN A 97 4.44 1.17 20.03
C GLN A 97 3.06 1.28 20.70
N LEU A 98 2.40 0.14 20.96
CA LEU A 98 1.16 0.09 21.75
C LEU A 98 1.43 0.60 23.18
N ILE A 99 0.70 1.62 23.61
CA ILE A 99 0.89 2.23 24.93
C ILE A 99 -0.37 2.20 25.81
N GLY A 100 -1.57 2.10 25.24
CA GLY A 100 -2.81 2.01 26.01
C GLY A 100 -4.05 1.67 25.20
N TYR A 101 -5.20 1.81 25.83
CA TYR A 101 -6.51 1.50 25.24
C TYR A 101 -7.52 2.62 25.55
N VAL A 102 -8.34 2.96 24.56
CA VAL A 102 -9.38 3.99 24.64
C VAL A 102 -10.33 3.69 25.79
N GLY A 103 -10.72 4.74 26.51
CA GLY A 103 -11.72 4.67 27.55
C GLY A 103 -12.60 5.92 27.57
N SER A 104 -13.38 6.07 28.63
CA SER A 104 -14.23 7.24 28.86
C SER A 104 -14.13 7.71 30.31
N ASN A 105 -12.89 7.87 30.81
CA ASN A 105 -12.61 8.26 32.19
C ASN A 105 -12.45 9.78 32.36
N GLY A 106 -12.57 10.29 33.59
CA GLY A 106 -12.41 11.72 33.89
C GLY A 106 -13.54 12.58 33.30
N GLN A 107 -13.19 13.76 32.79
CA GLN A 107 -14.15 14.71 32.18
C GLN A 107 -14.43 14.36 30.71
N SER A 108 -14.73 13.09 30.44
CA SER A 108 -15.11 12.60 29.12
C SER A 108 -16.63 12.47 28.99
N THR A 109 -17.17 12.74 27.80
CA THR A 109 -18.60 12.59 27.48
C THR A 109 -18.91 11.34 26.65
N GLY A 110 -17.89 10.56 26.31
CA GLY A 110 -18.00 9.29 25.59
C GLY A 110 -16.62 8.72 25.23
N PRO A 111 -16.51 7.45 24.81
CA PRO A 111 -15.22 6.83 24.52
C PRO A 111 -14.41 7.56 23.45
N HIS A 112 -13.20 8.02 23.81
CA HIS A 112 -12.24 8.64 22.90
C HIS A 112 -10.83 8.67 23.51
N LEU A 113 -9.83 8.87 22.64
CA LEU A 113 -8.49 9.29 23.06
C LEU A 113 -8.39 10.82 22.93
N HIS A 114 -7.94 11.49 23.99
CA HIS A 114 -7.49 12.89 23.89
C HIS A 114 -5.98 12.93 23.71
N LEU A 115 -5.50 13.61 22.66
CA LEU A 115 -4.08 13.83 22.40
C LEU A 115 -3.75 15.32 22.55
N ALA A 116 -2.72 15.64 23.34
CA ALA A 116 -2.13 16.97 23.37
C ALA A 116 -0.64 16.90 22.97
N VAL A 117 -0.18 17.95 22.29
CA VAL A 117 1.21 18.06 21.82
C VAL A 117 1.83 19.34 22.36
N MET A 118 3.05 19.23 22.89
CA MET A 118 3.91 20.35 23.25
C MET A 118 5.17 20.26 22.37
N PRO A 119 5.50 21.29 21.57
CA PRO A 119 6.61 21.23 20.61
C PRO A 119 8.01 21.32 21.26
N ARG A 120 8.07 21.50 22.58
CA ARG A 120 9.28 21.61 23.40
C ARG A 120 9.08 20.77 24.67
N GLY A 121 9.95 20.92 25.65
CA GLY A 121 9.80 20.25 26.94
C GLY A 121 8.45 20.50 27.62
N TYR A 122 8.14 19.67 28.61
CA TYR A 122 6.83 19.63 29.28
C TYR A 122 6.38 21.02 29.77
N SER A 123 5.35 21.56 29.13
CA SER A 123 4.77 22.88 29.40
C SER A 123 3.28 22.87 29.05
N PRO A 124 2.39 22.52 30.00
CA PRO A 124 0.95 22.37 29.73
C PRO A 124 0.26 23.61 29.14
N GLY A 125 0.82 24.81 29.34
CA GLY A 125 0.31 26.06 28.77
C GLY A 125 0.76 26.35 27.33
N ALA A 126 1.65 25.53 26.75
CA ALA A 126 2.22 25.71 25.42
C ALA A 126 1.80 24.61 24.43
N LYS A 127 0.62 24.04 24.64
CA LYS A 127 0.04 23.01 23.77
C LYS A 127 -0.30 23.61 22.40
N ILE A 128 -0.02 22.85 21.35
CA ILE A 128 -0.34 23.20 19.96
C ILE A 128 -1.41 22.25 19.41
N ASP A 129 -1.99 22.61 18.27
CA ASP A 129 -2.89 21.74 17.53
C ASP A 129 -2.16 20.45 17.11
N PRO A 130 -2.63 19.26 17.55
CA PRO A 130 -2.01 18.00 17.15
C PRO A 130 -2.14 17.69 15.65
N LEU A 131 -3.18 18.17 14.96
CA LEU A 131 -3.41 17.77 13.56
C LEU A 131 -2.31 18.25 12.61
N PRO A 132 -1.88 19.53 12.61
CA PRO A 132 -0.71 19.96 11.84
C PRO A 132 0.59 19.25 12.27
N TRP A 133 0.74 18.89 13.54
CA TRP A 133 1.93 18.20 14.04
C TRP A 133 2.01 16.73 13.58
N LEU A 134 0.85 16.08 13.41
CA LEU A 134 0.67 14.74 12.86
C LEU A 134 0.65 14.71 11.32
N ALA A 135 0.71 15.86 10.64
CA ALA A 135 0.70 15.90 9.19
C ALA A 135 1.86 15.07 8.60
N GLY A 136 1.54 14.10 7.76
CA GLY A 136 2.50 13.18 7.16
C GLY A 136 2.99 12.04 8.07
N ALA A 137 2.39 11.87 9.26
CA ALA A 137 2.65 10.73 10.13
C ALA A 137 2.02 9.44 9.57
N ALA A 138 2.64 8.29 9.84
CA ALA A 138 2.11 6.97 9.46
C ALA A 138 1.01 6.50 10.44
N TYR A 139 0.09 5.64 10.04
CA TYR A 139 -0.85 5.04 10.99
C TYR A 139 -0.22 3.80 11.69
N PRO A 140 -0.51 3.53 12.96
CA PRO A 140 -0.01 2.36 13.68
C PRO A 140 -0.81 1.12 13.29
N GLY A 141 -0.17 -0.06 13.28
CA GLY A 141 -0.79 -1.30 12.81
C GLY A 141 -0.93 -1.40 11.29
N GLU A 142 -0.75 -0.29 10.57
CA GLU A 142 -0.30 -0.29 9.19
C GLU A 142 1.22 -0.51 9.22
N SER A 143 1.72 -1.49 8.45
CA SER A 143 3.14 -1.46 8.07
C SER A 143 3.46 -0.05 7.56
N PRO A 144 4.60 0.57 7.93
CA PRO A 144 4.89 1.94 7.53
C PRO A 144 4.59 2.11 6.04
N ARG A 145 3.57 2.90 5.72
CA ARG A 145 3.24 3.23 4.34
C ARG A 145 4.51 3.83 3.75
N PRO A 146 5.12 3.22 2.73
CA PRO A 146 6.28 3.82 2.08
C PRO A 146 5.89 5.24 1.65
N PRO A 147 6.82 6.21 1.66
CA PRO A 147 6.60 7.47 0.94
C PRO A 147 6.07 7.10 -0.45
N GLU A 148 5.06 7.85 -0.92
CA GLU A 148 4.16 7.48 -2.02
C GLU A 148 4.83 7.23 -3.38
N ASP A 149 6.15 7.14 -3.45
CA ASP A 149 6.94 6.70 -4.59
C ASP A 149 7.59 5.34 -4.27
N ARG A 150 6.95 4.26 -4.79
CA ARG A 150 7.19 2.81 -4.57
C ARG A 150 6.31 2.14 -3.51
N MET A 151 5.08 1.82 -3.89
CA MET A 151 4.34 0.71 -3.25
C MET A 151 5.01 -0.59 -3.69
N THR A 152 5.37 -1.46 -2.74
CA THR A 152 5.64 -2.86 -3.06
C THR A 152 4.42 -3.67 -2.69
N LEU A 153 3.84 -4.32 -3.70
CA LEU A 153 2.67 -5.18 -3.56
C LEU A 153 3.12 -6.63 -3.54
N PHE A 154 2.45 -7.45 -2.73
CA PHE A 154 2.71 -8.88 -2.66
C PHE A 154 1.66 -9.67 -3.42
N GLY A 155 2.07 -10.78 -3.99
CA GLY A 155 1.18 -11.77 -4.56
C GLY A 155 1.73 -13.17 -4.34
N VAL A 156 0.91 -14.15 -4.70
CA VAL A 156 1.25 -15.56 -4.57
C VAL A 156 1.35 -16.21 -5.93
N ASP A 157 2.20 -17.22 -6.05
CA ASP A 157 2.13 -18.17 -7.14
C ASP A 157 1.85 -19.59 -6.62
N ILE A 158 0.94 -20.29 -7.31
CA ILE A 158 0.32 -21.53 -6.82
C ILE A 158 0.13 -22.55 -7.93
N SER A 159 -0.01 -23.82 -7.52
CA SER A 159 -0.24 -24.95 -8.41
C SER A 159 -1.13 -25.99 -7.73
N ASN A 160 -1.32 -27.14 -8.37
CA ASN A 160 -1.97 -28.31 -7.80
C ASN A 160 -1.45 -28.73 -6.41
N TRP A 161 -0.24 -28.34 -6.00
CA TRP A 161 0.30 -28.59 -4.66
C TRP A 161 -0.43 -27.81 -3.55
N GLN A 162 -1.07 -26.69 -3.89
CA GLN A 162 -1.72 -25.80 -2.92
C GLN A 162 -3.23 -26.01 -2.83
N GLN A 163 -3.78 -27.09 -3.40
CA GLN A 163 -5.22 -27.36 -3.47
C GLN A 163 -5.96 -27.03 -2.17
N GLY A 164 -7.04 -26.24 -2.27
CA GLY A 164 -7.83 -25.78 -1.13
C GLY A 164 -7.19 -24.63 -0.33
N LEU A 165 -6.31 -23.84 -0.93
CA LEU A 165 -5.90 -22.54 -0.37
C LEU A 165 -7.11 -21.58 -0.36
N ASP A 166 -7.31 -20.88 0.76
CA ASP A 166 -8.34 -19.86 0.89
C ASP A 166 -7.82 -18.52 0.35
N LEU A 167 -8.23 -18.17 -0.88
CA LEU A 167 -7.81 -16.94 -1.54
C LEU A 167 -8.53 -15.69 -1.00
N ASP A 168 -9.71 -15.84 -0.39
CA ASP A 168 -10.35 -14.72 0.31
C ASP A 168 -9.53 -14.36 1.56
N GLN A 169 -9.02 -15.37 2.26
CA GLN A 169 -8.10 -15.16 3.38
C GLN A 169 -6.76 -14.59 2.92
N ALA A 170 -6.20 -15.06 1.80
CA ALA A 170 -4.99 -14.48 1.22
C ALA A 170 -5.18 -12.98 0.88
N ALA A 171 -6.34 -12.60 0.32
CA ALA A 171 -6.68 -11.21 0.06
C ALA A 171 -6.77 -10.37 1.36
N ARG A 172 -7.34 -10.94 2.43
CA ARG A 172 -7.38 -10.31 3.77
C ARG A 172 -6.00 -10.19 4.41
N GLU A 173 -5.02 -10.98 3.97
CA GLU A 173 -3.62 -10.92 4.37
C GLU A 173 -2.79 -10.00 3.44
N ASP A 174 -3.45 -9.10 2.70
CA ASP A 174 -2.87 -8.08 1.81
C ASP A 174 -2.16 -8.61 0.56
N PHE A 175 -2.37 -9.87 0.18
CA PHE A 175 -1.96 -10.35 -1.15
C PHE A 175 -2.89 -9.78 -2.23
N ARG A 176 -2.30 -9.24 -3.31
CA ARG A 176 -3.00 -8.41 -4.28
C ARG A 176 -3.23 -9.05 -5.64
N ALA A 177 -2.58 -10.17 -5.93
CA ALA A 177 -2.83 -10.93 -7.16
C ALA A 177 -2.29 -12.37 -7.07
N VAL A 178 -2.74 -13.20 -8.01
CA VAL A 178 -2.45 -14.64 -8.05
C VAL A 178 -1.88 -15.05 -9.41
N ILE A 179 -0.76 -15.74 -9.41
CA ILE A 179 -0.23 -16.44 -10.59
C ILE A 179 -0.47 -17.94 -10.38
N ALA A 180 -1.22 -18.62 -11.24
CA ALA A 180 -1.57 -20.03 -11.01
C ALA A 180 -1.21 -20.94 -12.19
N LYS A 181 -0.75 -22.15 -11.89
CA LYS A 181 -0.36 -23.14 -12.91
C LYS A 181 -1.57 -23.54 -13.73
N VAL A 182 -1.44 -23.43 -15.04
CA VAL A 182 -2.45 -23.92 -16.00
C VAL A 182 -2.01 -25.27 -16.54
N SER A 183 -0.73 -25.39 -16.92
CA SER A 183 -0.23 -26.58 -17.59
C SER A 183 1.28 -26.71 -17.56
N GLU A 184 1.75 -27.88 -17.99
CA GLU A 184 3.17 -28.18 -18.15
C GLU A 184 3.38 -29.09 -19.37
N GLY A 185 4.34 -28.71 -20.20
CA GLY A 185 4.65 -29.45 -21.42
C GLY A 185 3.42 -29.68 -22.29
N SER A 186 3.44 -30.74 -23.08
CA SER A 186 2.37 -31.10 -24.03
C SER A 186 1.34 -32.06 -23.44
N GLY A 187 1.51 -32.48 -22.18
CA GLY A 187 0.73 -33.57 -21.59
C GLY A 187 0.01 -33.25 -20.27
N PHE A 188 0.45 -32.25 -19.50
CA PHE A 188 -0.09 -32.02 -18.16
C PHE A 188 -1.01 -30.78 -18.11
N ARG A 189 -2.25 -30.99 -17.65
CA ARG A 189 -3.21 -29.95 -17.31
C ARG A 189 -3.35 -29.90 -15.80
N ASP A 190 -3.16 -28.73 -15.22
CA ASP A 190 -3.40 -28.55 -13.79
C ASP A 190 -4.90 -28.60 -13.50
N GLN A 191 -5.35 -29.65 -12.80
CA GLN A 191 -6.77 -29.86 -12.51
C GLN A 191 -7.34 -28.82 -11.53
N THR A 192 -6.48 -28.13 -10.78
CA THR A 192 -6.89 -27.12 -9.80
C THR A 192 -7.05 -25.73 -10.39
N TRP A 193 -6.49 -25.47 -11.58
CA TRP A 193 -6.56 -24.19 -12.29
C TRP A 193 -7.97 -23.57 -12.33
N PRO A 194 -9.04 -24.25 -12.79
CA PRO A 194 -10.36 -23.62 -12.87
C PRO A 194 -10.86 -23.16 -11.50
N GLY A 195 -10.63 -23.97 -10.45
CA GLY A 195 -11.01 -23.62 -9.08
C GLY A 195 -10.24 -22.43 -8.53
N PHE A 196 -8.93 -22.36 -8.76
CA PHE A 196 -8.13 -21.20 -8.35
C PHE A 196 -8.47 -19.93 -9.11
N ARG A 197 -8.72 -20.02 -10.42
CA ARG A 197 -9.17 -18.89 -11.24
C ARG A 197 -10.47 -18.32 -10.69
N ASP A 198 -11.45 -19.18 -10.43
CA ASP A 198 -12.77 -18.75 -9.98
C ASP A 198 -12.73 -18.20 -8.55
N ALA A 199 -11.94 -18.81 -7.66
CA ALA A 199 -11.72 -18.31 -6.31
C ALA A 199 -10.97 -16.97 -6.29
N ALA A 200 -9.94 -16.77 -7.13
CA ALA A 200 -9.25 -15.48 -7.23
C ALA A 200 -10.20 -14.37 -7.69
N ARG A 201 -11.05 -14.66 -8.68
CA ARG A 201 -12.08 -13.71 -9.16
C ARG A 201 -13.09 -13.38 -8.06
N ALA A 202 -13.56 -14.37 -7.32
CA ALA A 202 -14.48 -14.16 -6.21
C ALA A 202 -13.87 -13.29 -5.10
N ALA A 203 -12.56 -13.46 -4.84
CA ALA A 203 -11.78 -12.66 -3.89
C ALA A 203 -11.42 -11.25 -4.39
N GLY A 204 -11.77 -10.89 -5.63
CA GLY A 204 -11.39 -9.60 -6.23
C GLY A 204 -9.90 -9.49 -6.61
N LEU A 205 -9.19 -10.62 -6.67
CA LEU A 205 -7.77 -10.70 -7.01
C LEU A 205 -7.58 -10.89 -8.53
N PRO A 206 -6.81 -10.01 -9.21
CA PRO A 206 -6.33 -10.25 -10.56
C PRO A 206 -5.58 -11.59 -10.63
N VAL A 207 -5.81 -12.35 -11.69
CA VAL A 207 -5.23 -13.69 -11.89
C VAL A 207 -4.48 -13.77 -13.22
N MET A 208 -3.32 -14.42 -13.22
CA MET A 208 -2.51 -14.74 -14.39
C MET A 208 -2.28 -16.26 -14.42
N GLY A 209 -2.38 -16.86 -15.61
CA GLY A 209 -2.11 -18.29 -15.78
C GLY A 209 -0.68 -18.54 -16.22
N TYR A 210 0.02 -19.55 -15.69
CA TYR A 210 1.36 -19.90 -16.16
C TYR A 210 1.46 -21.28 -16.79
N HIS A 211 2.42 -21.41 -17.71
CA HIS A 211 2.81 -22.66 -18.36
C HIS A 211 4.27 -22.99 -18.05
N TYR A 212 4.52 -24.18 -17.50
CA TYR A 212 5.88 -24.70 -17.36
C TYR A 212 6.34 -25.28 -18.70
N LEU A 213 7.29 -24.60 -19.35
CA LEU A 213 7.80 -24.94 -20.67
C LEU A 213 8.70 -26.20 -20.62
N ARG A 214 8.55 -27.10 -21.59
CA ARG A 214 9.43 -28.29 -21.74
C ARG A 214 10.04 -28.32 -23.13
N ALA A 215 11.38 -28.25 -23.23
CA ALA A 215 12.08 -28.25 -24.53
C ALA A 215 11.93 -29.55 -25.33
N GLY A 216 11.67 -30.67 -24.65
CA GLY A 216 11.46 -31.97 -25.29
C GLY A 216 10.12 -32.09 -26.03
N ASP A 217 9.22 -31.14 -25.83
CA ASP A 217 7.83 -31.22 -26.29
C ASP A 217 7.56 -30.25 -27.44
N PRO A 218 6.71 -30.61 -28.44
CA PRO A 218 6.40 -29.70 -29.54
C PRO A 218 5.72 -28.41 -29.06
N ILE A 219 6.33 -27.26 -29.38
CA ILE A 219 5.86 -25.93 -28.95
C ILE A 219 4.38 -25.68 -29.25
N GLU A 220 3.92 -26.06 -30.44
CA GLU A 220 2.52 -25.85 -30.83
C GLU A 220 1.55 -26.68 -29.97
N LEU A 221 1.93 -27.89 -29.58
CA LEU A 221 1.10 -28.72 -28.69
C LEU A 221 1.06 -28.16 -27.26
N GLN A 222 2.19 -27.64 -26.77
CA GLN A 222 2.25 -26.95 -25.48
C GLN A 222 1.33 -25.72 -25.48
N ALA A 223 1.41 -24.89 -26.54
CA ALA A 223 0.59 -23.69 -26.67
C ALA A 223 -0.91 -24.01 -26.82
N ASP A 224 -1.26 -25.03 -27.61
CA ASP A 224 -2.64 -25.51 -27.71
C ASP A 224 -3.16 -26.00 -26.37
N LEU A 225 -2.38 -26.81 -25.65
CA LEU A 225 -2.77 -27.33 -24.35
C LEU A 225 -2.98 -26.18 -23.35
N PHE A 226 -2.04 -25.24 -23.27
CA PHE A 226 -2.12 -24.09 -22.38
C PHE A 226 -3.36 -23.23 -22.69
N VAL A 227 -3.53 -22.76 -23.92
CA VAL A 227 -4.62 -21.84 -24.26
C VAL A 227 -5.99 -22.50 -24.12
N ASN A 228 -6.11 -23.78 -24.49
CA ASN A 228 -7.38 -24.51 -24.33
C ASN A 228 -7.74 -24.72 -22.87
N HIS A 229 -6.75 -24.98 -22.00
CA HIS A 229 -7.00 -25.19 -20.57
C HIS A 229 -7.12 -23.88 -19.77
N LEU A 230 -6.49 -22.80 -20.23
CA LEU A 230 -6.67 -21.45 -19.69
C LEU A 230 -8.17 -21.07 -19.70
N GLY A 231 -8.85 -21.36 -20.81
CA GLY A 231 -10.30 -21.28 -20.96
C GLY A 231 -10.85 -19.85 -21.14
N ASP A 232 -10.14 -18.85 -20.64
CA ASP A 232 -10.46 -17.43 -20.82
C ASP A 232 -9.24 -16.67 -21.35
N ARG A 233 -9.35 -16.17 -22.59
CA ARG A 233 -8.24 -15.52 -23.28
C ARG A 233 -7.98 -14.08 -22.81
N SER A 234 -8.85 -13.49 -21.99
CA SER A 234 -8.59 -12.19 -21.37
C SER A 234 -7.58 -12.29 -20.23
N ILE A 235 -7.38 -13.50 -19.67
CA ILE A 235 -6.39 -13.75 -18.64
C ILE A 235 -5.00 -13.76 -19.30
N PRO A 236 -4.05 -12.94 -18.84
CA PRO A 236 -2.70 -12.97 -19.39
C PRO A 236 -1.96 -14.25 -18.99
N ALA A 237 -0.91 -14.54 -19.76
CA ALA A 237 -0.05 -15.68 -19.56
C ALA A 237 1.32 -15.29 -19.00
N MET A 238 1.89 -16.16 -18.17
CA MET A 238 3.29 -16.21 -17.82
C MET A 238 3.95 -17.46 -18.41
N ILE A 239 5.15 -17.32 -18.96
CA ILE A 239 6.00 -18.47 -19.30
C ILE A 239 6.86 -18.77 -18.09
N ASP A 240 6.82 -20.01 -17.60
CA ASP A 240 7.76 -20.53 -16.62
C ASP A 240 8.87 -21.30 -17.37
N ALA A 241 10.06 -20.71 -17.41
CA ALA A 241 11.22 -21.20 -18.12
C ALA A 241 12.39 -21.43 -17.16
N GLU A 242 12.44 -22.64 -16.60
CA GLU A 242 13.53 -23.12 -15.76
C GLU A 242 14.01 -24.52 -16.18
N SER A 243 14.45 -25.35 -15.24
CA SER A 243 15.05 -26.66 -15.52
C SER A 243 14.26 -27.48 -16.57
N GLY A 244 14.90 -27.79 -17.70
CA GLY A 244 14.31 -28.55 -18.80
C GLY A 244 13.49 -27.74 -19.82
N SER A 245 13.51 -26.41 -19.75
CA SER A 245 12.74 -25.52 -20.65
C SER A 245 13.45 -25.18 -21.96
N GLY A 246 14.73 -25.53 -22.10
CA GLY A 246 15.54 -25.18 -23.28
C GLY A 246 16.07 -23.75 -23.18
N GLY A 247 16.29 -23.10 -24.33
CA GLY A 247 16.88 -21.78 -24.43
C GLY A 247 15.91 -20.71 -24.90
N VAL A 248 16.47 -19.56 -25.32
CA VAL A 248 15.71 -18.40 -25.78
C VAL A 248 14.87 -18.70 -27.03
N ALA A 249 15.31 -19.65 -27.87
CA ALA A 249 14.57 -20.04 -29.07
C ALA A 249 13.22 -20.67 -28.70
N GLU A 250 13.20 -21.61 -27.76
CA GLU A 250 11.98 -22.25 -27.27
C GLU A 250 11.06 -21.25 -26.57
N ILE A 251 11.62 -20.36 -25.74
CA ILE A 251 10.86 -19.31 -25.04
C ILE A 251 10.16 -18.38 -26.05
N ARG A 252 10.89 -17.91 -27.08
CA ARG A 252 10.31 -17.05 -28.13
C ARG A 252 9.25 -17.80 -28.93
N ALA A 253 9.55 -19.03 -29.35
CA ALA A 253 8.61 -19.83 -30.12
C ALA A 253 7.30 -20.07 -29.36
N PHE A 254 7.38 -20.37 -28.06
CA PHE A 254 6.20 -20.56 -27.22
C PHE A 254 5.41 -19.27 -27.02
N ARG A 255 6.10 -18.14 -26.74
CA ARG A 255 5.45 -16.82 -26.64
C ARG A 255 4.65 -16.52 -27.90
N ASP A 256 5.28 -16.64 -29.06
CA ASP A 256 4.66 -16.32 -30.34
C ASP A 256 3.49 -17.28 -30.64
N ALA A 257 3.60 -18.55 -30.26
CA ALA A 257 2.54 -19.54 -30.42
C ALA A 257 1.31 -19.23 -29.54
N VAL A 258 1.51 -18.77 -28.30
CA VAL A 258 0.42 -18.37 -27.39
C VAL A 258 -0.23 -17.06 -27.87
N GLU A 259 0.56 -16.07 -28.29
CA GLU A 259 0.05 -14.79 -28.78
C GLU A 259 -0.74 -14.94 -30.09
N ARG A 260 -0.31 -15.80 -31.02
CA ARG A 260 -1.08 -16.16 -32.23
C ARG A 260 -2.46 -16.73 -31.91
N ARG A 261 -2.65 -17.31 -30.73
CA ARG A 261 -3.92 -17.86 -30.24
C ARG A 261 -4.76 -16.85 -29.46
N GLY A 262 -4.31 -15.59 -29.40
CA GLY A 262 -5.06 -14.47 -28.83
C GLY A 262 -4.91 -14.32 -27.32
N VAL A 263 -3.86 -14.87 -26.71
CA VAL A 263 -3.54 -14.69 -25.29
C VAL A 263 -2.28 -13.85 -25.15
N ARG A 264 -2.36 -12.75 -24.39
CA ARG A 264 -1.20 -11.90 -24.11
C ARG A 264 -0.23 -12.62 -23.18
N VAL A 265 1.03 -12.75 -23.58
CA VAL A 265 2.10 -13.21 -22.69
C VAL A 265 2.71 -11.99 -21.99
N ALA A 266 2.35 -11.80 -20.72
CA ALA A 266 2.67 -10.59 -19.98
C ALA A 266 3.99 -10.68 -19.19
N LEU A 267 4.46 -11.89 -18.89
CA LEU A 267 5.57 -12.11 -17.97
C LEU A 267 6.39 -13.36 -18.35
N LEU A 268 7.68 -13.32 -18.07
CA LEU A 268 8.59 -14.46 -18.22
C LEU A 268 9.24 -14.76 -16.86
N TYR A 269 8.85 -15.86 -16.23
CA TYR A 269 9.62 -16.43 -15.14
C TYR A 269 10.86 -17.12 -15.71
N LEU A 270 12.03 -16.60 -15.36
CA LEU A 270 13.31 -17.11 -15.82
C LEU A 270 14.35 -16.84 -14.75
N PRO A 271 14.69 -17.80 -13.87
CA PRO A 271 15.59 -17.51 -12.76
C PRO A 271 17.02 -17.27 -13.24
N ARG A 272 17.76 -16.37 -12.55
CA ARG A 272 19.11 -15.98 -12.97
C ARG A 272 20.06 -17.15 -13.13
N TRP A 273 19.98 -18.15 -12.24
CA TRP A 273 20.85 -19.33 -12.29
C TRP A 273 20.61 -20.16 -13.56
N TYR A 274 19.39 -20.16 -14.10
CA TYR A 274 19.08 -20.82 -15.36
C TYR A 274 19.57 -19.95 -16.53
N TRP A 275 19.24 -18.66 -16.50
CA TRP A 275 19.68 -17.70 -17.52
C TRP A 275 21.21 -17.68 -17.70
N SER A 276 21.98 -17.48 -16.61
CA SER A 276 23.43 -17.36 -16.71
C SER A 276 24.15 -18.71 -16.72
N GLY A 277 23.70 -19.64 -15.86
CA GLY A 277 24.39 -20.91 -15.64
C GLY A 277 24.04 -22.01 -16.64
N HIS A 278 22.84 -22.00 -17.23
CA HIS A 278 22.38 -23.09 -18.11
C HIS A 278 22.26 -22.66 -19.57
N ILE A 279 21.74 -21.46 -19.86
CA ILE A 279 21.51 -21.02 -21.24
C ILE A 279 22.53 -19.98 -21.74
N GLY A 280 23.54 -19.65 -20.93
CA GLY A 280 24.73 -18.90 -21.37
C GLY A 280 24.60 -17.38 -21.38
N SER A 281 23.73 -16.81 -20.54
CA SER A 281 23.49 -15.35 -20.44
C SER A 281 23.06 -14.65 -21.75
N PRO A 282 22.13 -15.24 -22.55
CA PRO A 282 21.76 -14.68 -23.84
C PRO A 282 21.00 -13.36 -23.70
N ASP A 283 20.97 -12.57 -24.78
CA ASP A 283 20.10 -11.40 -24.91
C ASP A 283 18.63 -11.82 -24.95
N LEU A 284 17.83 -11.17 -24.10
CA LEU A 284 16.40 -11.42 -23.93
C LEU A 284 15.56 -10.31 -24.55
N SER A 285 16.18 -9.30 -25.20
CA SER A 285 15.48 -8.18 -25.82
C SER A 285 14.27 -8.61 -26.65
N GLY A 286 13.15 -7.93 -26.42
CA GLY A 286 11.87 -8.20 -27.07
C GLY A 286 11.04 -9.33 -26.44
N LEU A 287 11.53 -10.06 -25.43
CA LEU A 287 10.70 -10.92 -24.59
C LEU A 287 9.94 -10.09 -23.53
N PRO A 288 8.88 -10.65 -22.90
CA PRO A 288 8.17 -10.01 -21.79
C PRO A 288 9.10 -9.68 -20.61
N PRO A 289 8.73 -8.72 -19.74
CA PRO A 289 9.50 -8.42 -18.53
C PRO A 289 9.64 -9.66 -17.63
N LEU A 290 10.66 -9.62 -16.76
CA LEU A 290 11.05 -10.78 -15.97
C LEU A 290 10.25 -10.89 -14.67
N MET A 291 9.87 -12.12 -14.35
CA MET A 291 9.77 -12.61 -12.98
C MET A 291 11.07 -13.33 -12.63
N ALA A 292 11.84 -12.79 -11.71
CA ALA A 292 13.09 -13.40 -11.25
C ALA A 292 12.88 -14.03 -9.87
N SER A 293 13.54 -15.16 -9.59
CA SER A 293 13.63 -15.69 -8.23
C SER A 293 14.96 -15.35 -7.57
N SER A 294 14.89 -14.93 -6.31
CA SER A 294 16.04 -14.70 -5.43
C SER A 294 15.62 -14.95 -3.99
N TYR A 295 15.85 -16.17 -3.52
CA TYR A 295 15.46 -16.55 -2.17
C TYR A 295 16.56 -16.18 -1.18
N GLY A 296 16.21 -15.37 -0.18
CA GLY A 296 17.14 -14.98 0.87
C GLY A 296 17.36 -16.12 1.86
N THR A 297 16.35 -16.40 2.68
CA THR A 297 16.39 -17.47 3.69
C THR A 297 15.32 -18.53 3.41
N ASP A 298 15.60 -19.78 3.75
CA ASP A 298 14.63 -20.89 3.64
C ASP A 298 13.76 -21.02 4.90
N GLN A 299 13.59 -19.93 5.66
CA GLN A 299 12.76 -19.92 6.87
C GLN A 299 11.32 -19.55 6.52
N PRO A 300 10.32 -20.22 7.11
CA PRO A 300 8.94 -19.81 6.98
C PRO A 300 8.65 -18.53 7.76
N GLY A 301 7.71 -17.74 7.29
CA GLY A 301 7.37 -16.45 7.91
C GLY A 301 6.36 -15.66 7.09
N TYR A 302 5.96 -14.48 7.59
CA TYR A 302 5.10 -13.59 6.81
C TYR A 302 5.86 -12.98 5.63
N ALA A 303 5.20 -12.81 4.49
CA ALA A 303 5.78 -12.22 3.29
C ALA A 303 6.45 -10.87 3.55
N SER A 304 5.81 -10.00 4.35
CA SER A 304 6.34 -8.69 4.76
C SER A 304 7.64 -8.75 5.56
N VAL A 305 7.89 -9.86 6.26
CA VAL A 305 9.11 -10.09 7.05
C VAL A 305 10.21 -10.74 6.19
N LEU A 306 9.81 -11.62 5.28
CA LEU A 306 10.73 -12.36 4.41
C LEU A 306 11.22 -11.52 3.22
N TYR A 307 10.48 -10.47 2.84
CA TYR A 307 10.81 -9.63 1.70
C TYR A 307 12.12 -8.85 1.92
N PRO A 308 13.12 -8.98 1.04
CA PRO A 308 14.44 -8.37 1.23
C PRO A 308 14.49 -6.85 0.94
N GLY A 309 13.36 -6.24 0.55
CA GLY A 309 13.28 -4.81 0.23
C GLY A 309 13.48 -4.48 -1.26
N ASP A 310 13.12 -3.26 -1.64
CA ASP A 310 13.09 -2.79 -3.05
C ASP A 310 14.49 -2.59 -3.66
N GLU A 311 15.50 -2.52 -2.82
CA GLU A 311 16.91 -2.39 -3.17
C GLU A 311 17.64 -3.75 -3.18
N ALA A 312 16.91 -4.84 -2.98
CA ALA A 312 17.49 -6.18 -3.03
C ALA A 312 18.10 -6.48 -4.41
N THR A 313 19.24 -7.15 -4.42
CA THR A 313 19.97 -7.51 -5.65
C THR A 313 19.16 -8.36 -6.61
N GLY A 314 18.14 -9.08 -6.11
CA GLY A 314 17.16 -9.81 -6.91
C GLY A 314 16.49 -8.95 -7.98
N TRP A 315 16.31 -7.65 -7.73
CA TRP A 315 15.66 -6.70 -8.63
C TRP A 315 16.48 -6.22 -9.83
N ALA A 316 17.78 -6.52 -9.90
CA ALA A 316 18.62 -6.03 -11.00
C ALA A 316 18.18 -6.61 -12.36
N GLY A 317 18.06 -5.83 -13.42
CA GLY A 317 17.79 -6.39 -14.76
C GLY A 317 18.86 -7.40 -15.22
N TYR A 318 18.53 -8.25 -16.19
CA TYR A 318 19.49 -9.11 -16.90
C TYR A 318 18.99 -9.46 -18.31
N GLY A 319 19.93 -9.76 -19.21
CA GLY A 319 19.62 -10.04 -20.61
C GLY A 319 18.94 -8.87 -21.33
N GLY A 320 19.15 -7.63 -20.87
CA GLY A 320 18.50 -6.44 -21.43
C GLY A 320 17.06 -6.21 -20.97
N LEU A 321 16.56 -6.97 -20.00
CA LEU A 321 15.22 -6.83 -19.44
C LEU A 321 15.23 -6.44 -17.97
N ASP A 322 14.21 -5.69 -17.56
CA ASP A 322 13.95 -5.35 -16.17
C ASP A 322 13.18 -6.48 -15.45
N VAL A 323 13.39 -6.58 -14.14
CA VAL A 323 12.62 -7.45 -13.25
C VAL A 323 11.37 -6.69 -12.79
N ALA A 324 10.21 -7.10 -13.31
CA ALA A 324 8.91 -6.55 -12.94
C ALA A 324 8.37 -7.19 -11.65
N ILE A 325 8.60 -8.50 -11.46
CA ILE A 325 8.20 -9.24 -10.26
C ILE A 325 9.41 -9.98 -9.68
N LEU A 326 9.60 -9.90 -8.37
CA LEU A 326 10.63 -10.64 -7.64
C LEU A 326 9.97 -11.71 -6.78
N GLN A 327 10.16 -12.99 -7.13
CA GLN A 327 9.83 -14.11 -6.26
C GLN A 327 10.93 -14.26 -5.21
N PHE A 328 10.61 -13.97 -3.95
CA PHE A 328 11.61 -13.81 -2.89
C PHE A 328 11.58 -14.93 -1.85
N THR A 329 10.54 -15.76 -1.85
CA THR A 329 10.43 -16.91 -0.95
C THR A 329 9.51 -17.98 -1.50
N GLN A 330 9.75 -19.22 -1.07
CA GLN A 330 8.89 -20.38 -1.28
C GLN A 330 8.12 -20.81 -0.01
N ARG A 331 8.20 -20.02 1.06
CA ARG A 331 7.76 -20.42 2.41
C ARG A 331 6.97 -19.33 3.14
N ALA A 332 6.33 -18.43 2.42
CA ALA A 332 5.51 -17.41 3.08
C ALA A 332 4.26 -18.06 3.70
N ASN A 333 3.92 -17.68 4.92
CA ASN A 333 2.68 -18.09 5.56
C ASN A 333 1.52 -17.31 4.94
N VAL A 334 0.65 -18.01 4.19
CA VAL A 334 -0.53 -17.44 3.53
C VAL A 334 -1.72 -18.34 3.77
N ALA A 335 -2.78 -17.81 4.38
CA ALA A 335 -4.00 -18.54 4.72
C ALA A 335 -3.71 -19.90 5.39
N GLY A 336 -2.73 -19.92 6.31
CA GLY A 336 -2.33 -21.12 7.05
C GLY A 336 -1.48 -22.13 6.28
N LYS A 337 -1.01 -21.82 5.06
CA LYS A 337 -0.12 -22.66 4.25
C LYS A 337 1.21 -21.97 3.93
N GLN A 338 2.21 -22.74 3.54
CA GLN A 338 3.48 -22.22 3.00
C GLN A 338 3.38 -22.09 1.49
N ILE A 339 3.53 -20.87 0.99
CA ILE A 339 3.24 -20.51 -0.40
C ILE A 339 4.41 -19.71 -0.98
N ASP A 340 4.67 -19.92 -2.27
CA ASP A 340 5.59 -19.13 -3.07
C ASP A 340 5.04 -17.71 -3.19
N SER A 341 5.84 -16.72 -2.79
CA SER A 341 5.41 -15.33 -2.71
C SER A 341 6.38 -14.42 -3.43
N TRP A 342 5.78 -13.45 -4.09
CA TRP A 342 6.48 -12.51 -4.94
C TRP A 342 6.07 -11.08 -4.62
N ALA A 343 6.96 -10.16 -4.98
CA ALA A 343 6.81 -8.73 -4.81
C ALA A 343 6.74 -8.04 -6.18
N PHE A 344 5.98 -6.96 -6.28
CA PHE A 344 5.88 -6.08 -7.44
C PHE A 344 6.16 -4.64 -7.01
N ARG A 345 7.12 -3.97 -7.67
CA ARG A 345 7.43 -2.56 -7.43
C ARG A 345 6.52 -1.68 -8.29
N GLY A 346 5.47 -1.13 -7.69
CA GLY A 346 4.50 -0.29 -8.36
C GLY A 346 3.17 -0.24 -7.62
N ASN A 347 2.22 0.53 -8.15
CA ASN A 347 0.90 0.67 -7.54
C ASN A 347 -0.12 -0.38 -8.04
N GLU A 348 -1.29 -0.39 -7.40
CA GLU A 348 -2.38 -1.33 -7.68
C GLU A 348 -2.83 -1.26 -9.14
N SER A 349 -2.92 -0.06 -9.73
CA SER A 349 -3.29 0.13 -11.13
C SER A 349 -2.26 -0.47 -12.09
N GLN A 350 -0.96 -0.30 -11.81
CA GLN A 350 0.12 -0.88 -12.59
C GLN A 350 0.13 -2.41 -12.49
N LEU A 351 -0.13 -2.95 -11.29
CA LEU A 351 -0.27 -4.38 -11.08
C LEU A 351 -1.47 -4.93 -11.85
N ARG A 352 -2.65 -4.30 -11.73
CA ARG A 352 -3.86 -4.70 -12.46
C ARG A 352 -3.66 -4.68 -13.98
N ALA A 353 -2.98 -3.66 -14.51
CA ALA A 353 -2.64 -3.58 -15.94
C ALA A 353 -1.68 -4.69 -16.40
N LEU A 354 -0.72 -5.10 -15.56
CA LEU A 354 0.13 -6.26 -15.82
C LEU A 354 -0.70 -7.55 -15.90
N PHE A 355 -1.69 -7.69 -15.01
CA PHE A 355 -2.60 -8.83 -14.93
C PHE A 355 -3.81 -8.75 -15.88
N GLY A 356 -3.84 -7.78 -16.81
CA GLY A 356 -4.90 -7.68 -17.83
C GLY A 356 -6.28 -7.35 -17.26
N ALA A 357 -6.36 -6.92 -16.00
CA ALA A 357 -7.58 -6.40 -15.41
C ALA A 357 -7.77 -4.95 -15.90
N PRO A 358 -9.00 -4.55 -16.29
CA PRO A 358 -9.27 -3.17 -16.64
C PRO A 358 -8.92 -2.26 -15.46
N ILE A 359 -8.36 -1.10 -15.77
CA ILE A 359 -8.29 0.01 -14.83
C ILE A 359 -9.74 0.45 -14.66
N GLU A 360 -10.36 0.18 -13.51
CA GLU A 360 -11.58 0.92 -13.17
C GLU A 360 -11.15 2.38 -13.08
N GLU A 361 -11.61 3.21 -14.02
CA GLU A 361 -11.58 4.66 -13.83
C GLU A 361 -12.29 4.91 -12.50
N ASP A 362 -11.63 5.59 -11.55
CA ASP A 362 -12.21 5.94 -10.26
C ASP A 362 -13.60 6.57 -10.45
N GLU A 363 -14.66 5.77 -10.37
CA GLU A 363 -16.02 6.27 -10.34
C GLU A 363 -16.25 6.87 -8.96
N MET A 364 -15.88 8.15 -8.84
CA MET A 364 -16.28 9.01 -7.75
C MET A 364 -17.77 8.81 -7.48
N THR A 365 -18.10 8.23 -6.32
CA THR A 365 -19.46 7.80 -6.03
C THR A 365 -20.39 9.01 -5.93
N GLU A 366 -21.70 8.81 -6.05
CA GLU A 366 -22.66 9.90 -5.89
C GLU A 366 -22.59 10.50 -4.47
N GLU A 367 -22.16 9.73 -3.48
CA GLU A 367 -21.87 10.19 -2.12
C GLU A 367 -20.62 11.06 -2.05
N ASP A 368 -19.54 10.69 -2.74
CA ASP A 368 -18.31 11.49 -2.84
C ASP A 368 -18.57 12.83 -3.57
N ARG A 369 -19.36 12.80 -4.65
CA ARG A 369 -19.79 14.03 -5.37
C ARG A 369 -20.63 14.94 -4.47
N LYS A 370 -21.49 14.34 -3.64
CA LYS A 370 -22.34 15.07 -2.70
C LYS A 370 -21.53 15.66 -1.54
N MET A 371 -20.52 14.94 -1.07
CA MET A 371 -19.59 15.41 -0.04
C MET A 371 -18.70 16.55 -0.56
N LEU A 372 -18.15 16.43 -1.77
CA LEU A 372 -17.42 17.51 -2.45
C LEU A 372 -18.28 18.76 -2.68
N ARG A 373 -19.54 18.57 -3.08
CA ARG A 373 -20.47 19.69 -3.26
C ARG A 373 -20.85 20.36 -1.93
N ALA A 374 -21.00 19.58 -0.86
CA ALA A 374 -21.25 20.11 0.48
C ALA A 374 -20.04 20.90 1.02
N VAL A 375 -18.82 20.45 0.75
CA VAL A 375 -17.58 21.16 1.08
C VAL A 375 -17.47 22.46 0.27
N TYR A 376 -17.76 22.43 -1.02
CA TYR A 376 -17.81 23.62 -1.89
C TYR A 376 -18.84 24.66 -1.40
N GLU A 377 -20.06 24.23 -1.07
CA GLU A 377 -21.12 25.13 -0.56
C GLU A 377 -20.82 25.69 0.83
N ALA A 378 -20.11 24.93 1.68
CA ALA A 378 -19.67 25.39 2.99
C ALA A 378 -18.55 26.46 2.89
N LEU A 379 -17.68 26.34 1.87
CA LEU A 379 -16.57 27.26 1.63
C LEU A 379 -17.00 28.55 0.92
N CYS A 380 -18.04 28.51 0.09
CA CYS A 380 -18.49 29.66 -0.71
C CYS A 380 -19.58 30.52 -0.06
N LYS A 381 -20.02 30.25 1.18
CA LYS A 381 -20.96 31.13 1.88
C LYS A 381 -20.29 32.44 2.30
N PRO A 382 -20.78 33.61 1.83
CA PRO A 382 -20.20 34.90 2.23
C PRO A 382 -20.46 35.16 3.71
N ARG A 383 -19.38 35.38 4.48
CA ARG A 383 -19.46 35.88 5.86
C ARG A 383 -19.42 37.41 5.87
N PRO A 384 -20.24 38.09 6.68
CA PRO A 384 -20.25 39.55 6.75
C PRO A 384 -18.96 40.08 7.41
N SER A 385 -18.27 40.99 6.73
CA SER A 385 -17.06 41.68 7.22
C SER A 385 -17.43 42.87 8.11
N LEU A 386 -16.73 43.04 9.24
CA LEU A 386 -16.86 44.17 10.17
C LEU A 386 -15.87 45.32 9.90
N VAL A 387 -15.20 45.36 8.74
CA VAL A 387 -14.21 46.40 8.43
C VAL A 387 -14.63 47.22 7.22
N LYS A 388 -14.77 48.54 7.42
CA LYS A 388 -15.10 49.49 6.36
C LYS A 388 -13.85 49.73 5.48
N GLY A 389 -13.88 49.26 4.23
CA GLY A 389 -13.00 49.77 3.17
C GLY A 389 -12.06 48.80 2.45
N SER A 390 -12.11 47.48 2.65
CA SER A 390 -11.28 46.54 1.86
C SER A 390 -12.14 45.76 0.86
N ALA A 391 -12.00 46.07 -0.43
CA ALA A 391 -12.36 45.16 -1.50
C ALA A 391 -11.27 44.09 -1.61
N ALA A 392 -11.62 42.83 -1.31
CA ALA A 392 -10.83 41.68 -1.74
C ALA A 392 -11.82 40.55 -2.09
N GLN A 393 -12.18 40.50 -3.36
CA GLN A 393 -12.68 39.27 -3.98
C GLN A 393 -11.48 38.32 -4.06
N LEU A 394 -11.54 37.19 -3.36
CA LEU A 394 -10.60 36.10 -3.56
C LEU A 394 -10.93 35.45 -4.91
N ASP A 395 -10.05 35.59 -5.89
CA ASP A 395 -10.13 34.84 -7.14
C ASP A 395 -9.51 33.44 -6.99
N ALA A 396 -9.84 32.56 -7.93
CA ALA A 396 -9.41 31.17 -7.93
C ALA A 396 -7.87 30.99 -7.89
N ALA A 397 -7.09 32.01 -8.30
CA ALA A 397 -5.63 31.94 -8.29
C ALA A 397 -5.05 32.06 -6.86
N THR A 398 -5.75 32.73 -5.95
CA THR A 398 -5.32 32.84 -4.54
C THR A 398 -5.64 31.57 -3.75
N PHE A 399 -6.65 30.80 -4.17
CA PHE A 399 -6.98 29.51 -3.57
C PHE A 399 -5.94 28.43 -3.90
N VAL A 400 -5.41 28.44 -5.13
CA VAL A 400 -4.38 27.47 -5.58
C VAL A 400 -3.06 27.61 -4.81
N GLN A 401 -2.73 28.80 -4.31
CA GLN A 401 -1.52 29.00 -3.49
C GLN A 401 -1.61 28.44 -2.07
N PHE A 402 -2.79 28.09 -1.54
CA PHE A 402 -2.93 27.52 -0.20
C PHE A 402 -3.01 25.99 -0.17
N THR A 403 -3.29 25.35 -1.30
CA THR A 403 -3.27 23.89 -1.46
C THR A 403 -1.91 23.34 -1.90
N ASP A 404 -0.82 24.07 -1.67
CA ASP A 404 0.52 23.69 -2.13
C ASP A 404 1.52 23.49 -0.98
N ALA A 405 1.25 22.46 -0.17
CA ALA A 405 2.26 21.81 0.68
C ALA A 405 2.29 20.29 0.46
N ALA A 406 1.61 19.78 -0.57
CA ALA A 406 1.62 18.37 -0.92
C ALA A 406 1.57 18.18 -2.45
N THR A 407 2.64 17.58 -2.96
CA THR A 407 2.67 16.68 -4.12
C THR A 407 3.15 17.26 -5.47
N TYR A 408 4.42 16.95 -5.74
CA TYR A 408 5.23 17.19 -6.95
C TYR A 408 4.75 16.46 -8.23
N ARG A 409 3.52 15.92 -8.26
CA ARG A 409 2.96 15.22 -9.46
C ARG A 409 2.19 16.14 -10.39
N THR A 410 1.76 17.30 -9.88
CA THR A 410 0.93 18.23 -10.65
C THR A 410 1.76 19.07 -11.61
N GLU A 411 3.04 19.35 -11.36
CA GLU A 411 3.88 20.15 -12.27
C GLU A 411 4.03 19.51 -13.65
N ARG A 412 4.17 18.18 -13.72
CA ARG A 412 4.35 17.45 -14.98
C ARG A 412 3.04 17.29 -15.74
N ALA A 413 1.95 16.98 -15.04
CA ALA A 413 0.61 16.91 -15.62
C ALA A 413 0.13 18.29 -16.10
N VAL A 414 0.40 19.36 -15.33
CA VAL A 414 0.10 20.75 -15.71
C VAL A 414 0.98 21.21 -16.86
N ALA A 415 2.26 20.84 -16.92
CA ALA A 415 3.11 21.13 -18.07
C ALA A 415 2.63 20.43 -19.35
N GLU A 416 2.20 19.17 -19.26
CA GLU A 416 1.66 18.41 -20.39
C GLU A 416 0.28 18.91 -20.85
N ILE A 417 -0.59 19.31 -19.91
CA ILE A 417 -1.88 19.93 -20.20
C ILE A 417 -1.69 21.32 -20.81
N ALA A 418 -0.78 22.16 -20.26
CA ALA A 418 -0.49 23.48 -20.81
C ALA A 418 0.11 23.42 -22.22
N GLN A 419 1.02 22.47 -22.49
CA GLN A 419 1.56 22.23 -23.83
C GLN A 419 0.48 21.73 -24.81
N THR A 420 -0.44 20.90 -24.34
CA THR A 420 -1.55 20.39 -25.16
C THR A 420 -2.55 21.50 -25.52
N VAL A 421 -2.89 22.36 -24.56
CA VAL A 421 -3.76 23.53 -24.79
C VAL A 421 -3.11 24.54 -25.74
N ALA A 422 -1.84 24.88 -25.55
CA ALA A 422 -1.12 25.78 -26.44
C ALA A 422 -1.04 25.26 -27.90
N ARG A 423 -0.93 23.93 -28.08
CA ARG A 423 -0.94 23.28 -29.40
C ARG A 423 -2.33 23.28 -30.05
N ILE A 424 -3.41 23.23 -29.25
CA ILE A 424 -4.78 23.33 -29.73
C ILE A 424 -5.08 24.77 -30.17
N GLU A 425 -4.66 25.76 -29.39
CA GLU A 425 -4.87 27.18 -29.70
C GLU A 425 -4.09 27.63 -30.94
N GLN A 426 -2.84 27.17 -31.13
CA GLN A 426 -2.09 27.42 -32.37
C GLN A 426 -2.73 26.82 -33.62
N ASN A 427 -3.44 25.70 -33.50
CA ASN A 427 -4.14 25.05 -34.62
C ASN A 427 -5.52 25.65 -34.92
N GLN A 428 -6.09 26.44 -34.01
CA GLN A 428 -7.36 27.15 -34.20
C GLN A 428 -7.18 28.59 -34.71
N GLY A 429 -5.97 29.16 -34.64
CA GLY A 429 -5.65 30.48 -35.18
C GLY A 429 -5.27 30.53 -36.67
N GLY A 430 -5.42 29.42 -37.41
CA GLY A 430 -4.96 29.26 -38.80
C GLY A 430 -6.06 28.94 -39.83
N LYS A 431 -7.32 29.31 -39.58
CA LYS A 431 -8.40 29.25 -40.57
C LYS A 431 -9.25 30.51 -40.58
#